data_AF-A0A167PJZ6-F1
#
_entry.id   AF-A0A167PJZ6-F1
#
_cell.length_a   1.000
_cell.length_b   1.000
_cell.length_c   1.000
_cell.angle_alpha   90.00
_cell.angle_beta   90.00
_cell.angle_gamma   90.00
#
_symmetry.space_group_name_H-M   'P 1'
#
loop_
_entity.id
_entity.type
_entity.pdbx_description
1 polymer ?
#
loop_
_entity_poly.entity_id
_entity_poly.type
_entity_poly.pdbx_seq_one_letter_code
_entity_poly.pdbx_strand_id
1 'polypeptide(L)'
;MKFSLVALATLAGVAVADLDPIVIKGSKFFYSSNDTQFSGYIDPLADPTACARDVPMLAKLRTNVIRTYAINASADHSECMKLLADAGIYVISDLSQPKLSIDRSDPTWETDLFARYTSVVDELAQYNNTIGFFAGNEVANSVNTSDSSAFVKAAVRDTKKYIKDKGYRPMGVGYATADVADIRADMADYFNCGEADESIDFWGYNIYSWCGESTYAKSGYKDRTEEFANYSVPVFFAEYGCNEVTPREFTDVKALYGEPMADVWSGGIVYMYFQEANNYGLVSVVDSTSVSTLADFKYYSSQIASVNPTGVKKASYTPTNTALRSCPTVGSSWSAEPSPLPPVADIQLCDCMYDASACVVADSLSSTKYSKLFSTVCGYTDCSGLTANATTGEYGAYSMCSTKQQLAFALNKYYVEQNRAADACSFAGSATVKSVTKATGTCATQMKEAGTAGTGTITTENTGIAGSGSASSTGSSTTSSSGAISMHSSSSFGSFQVAAYIATALLAGVGMIAL
;
A
#
# COMPACT_ATOMS: atom_id res chain seq x y z
N MET A 1 63.29 28.63 16.85
CA MET A 1 63.15 27.17 16.78
C MET A 1 61.77 26.79 17.32
N LYS A 2 61.07 25.95 16.55
CA LYS A 2 59.88 25.14 16.88
C LYS A 2 58.51 25.84 16.97
N PHE A 3 57.77 25.58 15.89
CA PHE A 3 56.34 25.71 15.63
C PHE A 3 55.43 25.14 16.74
N SER A 4 54.22 25.71 16.87
CA SER A 4 52.97 24.99 16.60
C SER A 4 51.77 25.93 16.49
N LEU A 5 51.08 25.82 15.34
CA LEU A 5 49.73 26.30 15.10
C LEU A 5 48.74 25.49 15.95
N VAL A 6 47.69 26.13 16.45
CA VAL A 6 46.40 25.48 16.69
C VAL A 6 45.32 26.35 16.08
N ALA A 7 44.59 25.73 15.16
CA ALA A 7 43.52 26.29 14.36
C ALA A 7 42.28 26.62 15.21
N LEU A 8 41.70 27.80 15.00
CA LEU A 8 40.32 28.07 15.39
C LEU A 8 39.41 27.30 14.42
N ALA A 9 38.81 26.21 14.91
CA ALA A 9 37.68 25.58 14.26
C ALA A 9 36.43 26.46 14.49
N THR A 10 35.98 27.15 13.44
CA THR A 10 34.63 27.72 13.39
C THR A 10 33.64 26.57 13.27
N LEU A 11 32.98 26.20 14.38
CA LEU A 11 31.75 25.41 14.35
C LEU A 11 30.69 26.23 13.60
N ALA A 12 30.48 25.91 12.33
CA ALA A 12 29.24 26.27 11.66
C ALA A 12 28.12 25.45 12.32
N GLY A 13 27.23 26.15 13.03
CA GLY A 13 26.05 25.53 13.63
C GLY A 13 25.19 24.90 12.54
N VAL A 14 25.07 23.59 12.59
CA VAL A 14 24.04 22.86 11.84
C VAL A 14 22.72 23.28 12.48
N ALA A 15 21.91 24.05 11.77
CA ALA A 15 20.54 24.29 12.16
C ALA A 15 19.83 22.93 12.11
N VAL A 16 19.63 22.33 13.29
CA VAL A 16 18.66 21.26 13.47
C VAL A 16 17.33 21.91 13.10
N ALA A 17 16.63 21.39 12.10
CA ALA A 17 15.27 21.81 11.83
C ALA A 17 14.47 21.57 13.12
N ASP A 18 14.05 22.64 13.78
CA ASP A 18 13.32 22.54 15.04
C ASP A 18 12.03 21.77 14.76
N LEU A 19 11.90 20.61 15.41
CA LEU A 19 10.67 19.83 15.39
C LEU A 19 9.55 20.71 15.97
N ASP A 20 8.42 20.79 15.25
CA ASP A 20 7.27 21.56 15.73
C ASP A 20 6.85 21.04 17.11
N PRO A 21 6.88 21.89 18.15
CA PRO A 21 6.52 21.48 19.51
C PRO A 21 5.13 20.85 19.56
N ILE A 22 4.99 19.78 20.32
CA ILE A 22 3.68 19.14 20.49
C ILE A 22 3.00 19.73 21.73
N VAL A 23 1.83 20.34 21.52
CA VAL A 23 0.98 20.88 22.59
C VAL A 23 -0.13 19.89 22.94
N ILE A 24 -0.48 19.83 24.22
CA ILE A 24 -1.53 18.95 24.73
C ILE A 24 -2.81 19.76 24.91
N LYS A 25 -3.92 19.30 24.33
CA LYS A 25 -5.26 19.87 24.57
C LYS A 25 -6.28 18.76 24.78
N GLY A 26 -6.73 18.63 26.03
CA GLY A 26 -7.58 17.51 26.43
C GLY A 26 -6.84 16.17 26.32
N SER A 27 -7.44 15.19 25.66
CA SER A 27 -6.86 13.84 25.46
C SER A 27 -6.11 13.68 24.12
N LYS A 28 -5.68 14.79 23.52
CA LYS A 28 -5.06 14.82 22.18
C LYS A 28 -3.80 15.67 22.20
N PHE A 29 -2.85 15.26 21.37
CA PHE A 29 -1.64 16.00 21.04
C PHE A 29 -1.88 16.80 19.77
N PHE A 30 -1.28 17.98 19.64
CA PHE A 30 -1.39 18.86 18.48
C PHE A 30 -0.02 19.44 18.13
N TYR A 31 0.21 19.63 16.83
CA TYR A 31 1.33 20.41 16.32
C TYR A 31 1.16 21.88 16.72
N SER A 32 2.15 22.48 17.40
CA SER A 32 2.05 23.85 17.90
C SER A 32 1.99 24.89 16.79
N SER A 33 2.48 24.57 15.60
CA SER A 33 2.54 25.52 14.48
C SER A 33 1.18 25.71 13.77
N ASN A 34 0.33 24.70 13.78
CA ASN A 34 -0.89 24.69 12.96
C ASN A 34 -2.13 24.10 13.66
N ASP A 35 -2.04 23.76 14.95
CA ASP A 35 -3.13 23.19 15.76
C ASP A 35 -3.76 21.90 15.17
N THR A 36 -3.07 21.23 14.24
CA THR A 36 -3.52 19.94 13.72
C THR A 36 -3.18 18.83 14.73
N GLN A 37 -4.06 17.84 14.85
CA GLN A 37 -3.84 16.76 15.81
C GLN A 37 -2.57 15.97 15.45
N PHE A 38 -1.63 15.89 16.38
CA PHE A 38 -0.46 15.03 16.29
C PHE A 38 -0.91 13.58 16.40
N SER A 39 -1.11 12.96 15.25
CA SER A 39 -1.39 11.54 15.11
C SER A 39 -1.11 11.10 13.68
N GLY A 40 -0.16 10.18 13.48
CA GLY A 40 0.08 9.59 12.17
C GLY A 40 0.89 10.46 11.21
N TYR A 41 0.78 10.15 9.91
CA TYR A 41 1.37 10.91 8.80
C TYR A 41 0.61 12.22 8.60
N ILE A 42 1.26 13.19 7.96
CA ILE A 42 0.61 14.44 7.54
C ILE A 42 0.05 14.21 6.14
N ASP A 43 -1.24 14.50 5.97
CA ASP A 43 -1.88 14.52 4.67
C ASP A 43 -1.66 15.89 4.00
N PRO A 44 -0.85 15.99 2.94
CA PRO A 44 -0.56 17.25 2.29
C PRO A 44 -1.76 17.81 1.50
N LEU A 45 -2.75 16.99 1.16
CA LEU A 45 -3.91 17.40 0.35
C LEU A 45 -5.06 17.92 1.21
N ALA A 46 -5.04 17.66 2.52
CA ALA A 46 -6.04 18.11 3.48
C ALA A 46 -5.70 19.47 4.14
N ASP A 47 -4.62 20.13 3.71
CA ASP A 47 -4.22 21.46 4.17
C ASP A 47 -4.26 22.47 3.01
N PRO A 48 -5.39 23.19 2.85
CA PRO A 48 -5.53 24.19 1.80
C PRO A 48 -4.51 25.33 1.87
N THR A 49 -4.05 25.68 3.08
CA THR A 49 -3.07 26.77 3.27
C THR A 49 -1.70 26.34 2.74
N ALA A 50 -1.27 25.12 3.08
CA ALA A 50 -0.05 24.54 2.54
C ALA A 50 -0.14 24.35 1.02
N CYS A 51 -1.29 23.88 0.49
CA CYS A 51 -1.47 23.76 -0.96
C CYS A 51 -1.41 25.11 -1.67
N ALA A 52 -2.03 26.16 -1.14
CA ALA A 52 -1.97 27.50 -1.71
C ALA A 52 -0.54 28.07 -1.74
N ARG A 53 0.29 27.70 -0.76
CA ARG A 53 1.72 28.01 -0.72
C ARG A 53 2.52 27.23 -1.76
N ASP A 54 2.28 25.93 -1.88
CA ASP A 54 3.16 25.02 -2.61
C ASP A 54 2.82 24.85 -4.09
N VAL A 55 1.53 24.89 -4.47
CA VAL A 55 1.11 24.76 -5.87
C VAL A 55 1.78 25.78 -6.80
N PRO A 56 1.93 27.07 -6.44
CA PRO A 56 2.69 28.03 -7.25
C PRO A 56 4.17 27.66 -7.41
N MET A 57 4.77 26.96 -6.44
CA MET A 57 6.16 26.50 -6.51
C MET A 57 6.29 25.27 -7.40
N LEU A 58 5.35 24.32 -7.31
CA LEU A 58 5.25 23.18 -8.23
C LEU A 58 5.06 23.65 -9.68
N ALA A 59 4.24 24.68 -9.91
CA ALA A 59 4.07 25.27 -11.24
C ALA A 59 5.39 25.85 -11.80
N LYS A 60 6.22 26.49 -10.97
CA LYS A 60 7.58 26.96 -11.36
C LYS A 60 8.52 25.83 -11.73
N LEU A 61 8.28 24.63 -11.21
CA LEU A 61 9.01 23.41 -11.56
C LEU A 61 8.41 22.70 -12.79
N ARG A 62 7.39 23.28 -13.43
CA ARG A 62 6.63 22.66 -14.54
C ARG A 62 6.05 21.30 -14.16
N THR A 63 5.80 21.07 -12.87
CA THR A 63 5.16 19.85 -12.38
C THR A 63 3.76 19.74 -12.97
N ASN A 64 3.42 18.56 -13.51
CA ASN A 64 2.08 18.22 -13.97
C ASN A 64 1.52 16.97 -13.27
N VAL A 65 2.34 16.26 -12.49
CA VAL A 65 1.92 15.12 -11.65
C VAL A 65 2.63 15.21 -10.31
N ILE A 66 1.90 15.03 -9.21
CA ILE A 66 2.47 14.74 -7.89
C ILE A 66 2.14 13.31 -7.47
N ARG A 67 3.02 12.73 -6.65
CA ARG A 67 2.76 11.49 -5.93
C ARG A 67 2.52 11.80 -4.45
N THR A 68 1.47 11.22 -3.88
CA THR A 68 1.19 11.28 -2.44
C THR A 68 1.29 9.89 -1.83
N TYR A 69 2.12 9.74 -0.79
CA TYR A 69 2.36 8.44 -0.15
C TYR A 69 1.28 8.02 0.84
N ALA A 70 0.52 8.98 1.36
CA ALA A 70 -0.60 8.73 2.24
C ALA A 70 -1.52 9.96 2.30
N ILE A 71 -2.82 9.72 2.19
CA ILE A 71 -3.89 10.70 2.43
C ILE A 71 -4.86 10.16 3.48
N ASN A 72 -5.60 11.04 4.15
CA ASN A 72 -6.65 10.70 5.09
C ASN A 72 -7.99 10.76 4.35
N ALA A 73 -8.51 9.60 3.97
CA ALA A 73 -9.75 9.48 3.19
C ALA A 73 -11.00 10.06 3.87
N SER A 74 -10.95 10.45 5.15
CA SER A 74 -12.04 11.13 5.85
C SER A 74 -11.91 12.66 5.90
N ALA A 75 -10.82 13.22 5.38
CA ALA A 75 -10.61 14.66 5.29
C ALA A 75 -11.20 15.24 3.99
N ASP A 76 -11.43 16.55 3.96
CA ASP A 76 -11.83 17.26 2.75
C ASP A 76 -10.59 17.67 1.94
N HIS A 77 -10.50 17.20 0.70
CA HIS A 77 -9.41 17.55 -0.22
C HIS A 77 -9.84 18.53 -1.31
N SER A 78 -11.09 19.01 -1.28
CA SER A 78 -11.71 19.74 -2.39
C SER A 78 -10.92 20.99 -2.80
N GLU A 79 -10.48 21.78 -1.82
CA GLU A 79 -9.77 23.03 -2.10
C GLU A 79 -8.37 22.78 -2.67
N CYS A 80 -7.60 21.85 -2.08
CA CYS A 80 -6.27 21.52 -2.58
C CYS A 80 -6.33 20.86 -3.98
N MET A 81 -7.23 19.90 -4.17
CA MET A 81 -7.42 19.25 -5.48
C MET A 81 -7.85 20.23 -6.55
N LYS A 82 -8.66 21.24 -6.18
CA LYS A 82 -8.98 22.37 -7.07
C LYS A 82 -7.76 23.21 -7.41
N LEU A 83 -6.94 23.60 -6.43
CA LEU A 83 -5.71 24.38 -6.68
C LEU A 83 -4.76 23.63 -7.62
N LEU A 84 -4.58 22.33 -7.40
CA LEU A 84 -3.80 21.45 -8.28
C LEU A 84 -4.39 21.41 -9.69
N ALA A 85 -5.70 21.19 -9.82
CA ALA A 85 -6.38 21.13 -11.11
C ALA A 85 -6.30 22.46 -11.88
N ASP A 86 -6.49 23.59 -11.20
CA ASP A 86 -6.37 24.94 -11.79
C ASP A 86 -4.93 25.22 -12.27
N ALA A 87 -3.93 24.59 -11.64
CA ALA A 87 -2.53 24.61 -12.07
C ALA A 87 -2.16 23.52 -13.11
N GLY A 88 -3.11 22.67 -13.52
CA GLY A 88 -2.87 21.56 -14.45
C GLY A 88 -2.07 20.40 -13.86
N ILE A 89 -2.12 20.22 -12.53
CA ILE A 89 -1.39 19.19 -11.79
C ILE A 89 -2.33 18.03 -11.45
N TYR A 90 -1.92 16.83 -11.84
CA TYR A 90 -2.57 15.57 -11.54
C TYR A 90 -1.97 14.91 -10.30
N VAL A 91 -2.71 13.96 -9.72
CA VAL A 91 -2.32 13.20 -8.54
C VAL A 91 -2.31 11.71 -8.88
N ILE A 92 -1.21 11.06 -8.52
CA ILE A 92 -1.17 9.61 -8.29
C ILE A 92 -1.00 9.41 -6.78
N SER A 93 -1.78 8.51 -6.18
CA SER A 93 -1.77 8.33 -4.72
C SER A 93 -1.54 6.88 -4.34
N ASP A 94 -0.68 6.64 -3.36
CA ASP A 94 -0.54 5.34 -2.75
C ASP A 94 -1.80 5.04 -1.91
N LEU A 95 -2.36 3.84 -2.05
CA LEU A 95 -3.58 3.44 -1.32
C LEU A 95 -3.31 3.13 0.16
N SER A 96 -2.07 2.76 0.45
CA SER A 96 -1.62 2.39 1.78
C SER A 96 -1.34 3.61 2.69
N GLN A 97 -0.91 3.34 3.91
CA GLN A 97 -0.27 4.30 4.82
C GLN A 97 0.79 3.57 5.66
N PRO A 98 1.70 4.28 6.34
CA PRO A 98 2.79 3.64 7.08
C PRO A 98 2.40 2.58 8.12
N LYS A 99 1.16 2.62 8.65
CA LYS A 99 0.66 1.65 9.64
C LYS A 99 -0.36 0.65 9.08
N LEU A 100 -0.72 0.78 7.81
CA LEU A 100 -1.73 -0.05 7.15
C LEU A 100 -1.34 -0.22 5.69
N SER A 101 -0.49 -1.21 5.47
CA SER A 101 0.13 -1.61 4.22
C SER A 101 0.35 -3.13 4.24
N ILE A 102 0.66 -3.72 3.09
CA ILE A 102 1.15 -5.10 3.06
C ILE A 102 2.52 -5.12 3.74
N ASP A 103 2.67 -5.90 4.82
CA ASP A 103 3.94 -6.09 5.49
C ASP A 103 4.77 -7.09 4.71
N ARG A 104 5.89 -6.65 4.14
CA ARG A 104 6.76 -7.53 3.34
C ARG A 104 7.33 -8.73 4.10
N SER A 105 7.38 -8.67 5.44
CA SER A 105 7.92 -9.74 6.28
C SER A 105 6.89 -10.79 6.68
N ASP A 106 5.61 -10.45 6.56
CA ASP A 106 4.47 -11.34 6.78
C ASP A 106 3.29 -10.82 5.95
N PRO A 107 3.33 -11.02 4.63
CA PRO A 107 2.41 -10.36 3.74
C PRO A 107 1.00 -10.95 3.86
N THR A 108 0.02 -10.07 4.04
CA THR A 108 -1.40 -10.42 4.04
C THR A 108 -2.19 -9.43 3.20
N TRP A 109 -3.32 -9.91 2.67
CA TRP A 109 -4.32 -9.09 1.98
C TRP A 109 -5.66 -9.30 2.67
N GLU A 110 -5.90 -8.49 3.70
CA GLU A 110 -7.06 -8.63 4.58
C GLU A 110 -8.11 -7.54 4.34
N THR A 111 -9.34 -7.80 4.79
CA THR A 111 -10.50 -6.91 4.67
C THR A 111 -10.27 -5.51 5.22
N ASP A 112 -9.47 -5.36 6.29
CA ASP A 112 -9.16 -4.05 6.87
C ASP A 112 -8.29 -3.20 5.92
N LEU A 113 -7.33 -3.84 5.25
CA LEU A 113 -6.46 -3.18 4.28
C LEU A 113 -7.22 -2.87 2.99
N PHE A 114 -8.11 -3.78 2.55
CA PHE A 114 -9.00 -3.51 1.43
C PHE A 114 -9.97 -2.35 1.71
N ALA A 115 -10.55 -2.29 2.91
CA ALA A 115 -11.39 -1.16 3.33
C ALA A 115 -10.61 0.16 3.31
N ARG A 116 -9.34 0.14 3.73
CA ARG A 116 -8.44 1.29 3.58
C ARG A 116 -8.27 1.69 2.11
N TYR A 117 -7.93 0.75 1.23
CA TYR A 117 -7.67 1.05 -0.18
C TYR A 117 -8.91 1.64 -0.85
N THR A 118 -10.07 1.01 -0.64
CA THR A 118 -11.35 1.46 -1.20
C THR A 118 -11.79 2.82 -0.64
N SER A 119 -11.46 3.15 0.60
CA SER A 119 -11.72 4.49 1.16
C SER A 119 -10.94 5.59 0.44
N VAL A 120 -9.65 5.35 0.13
CA VAL A 120 -8.81 6.29 -0.63
C VAL A 120 -9.33 6.44 -2.05
N VAL A 121 -9.73 5.33 -2.68
CA VAL A 121 -10.37 5.35 -4.01
C VAL A 121 -11.66 6.17 -3.98
N ASP A 122 -12.57 5.91 -3.03
CA ASP A 122 -13.84 6.63 -2.93
C ASP A 122 -13.64 8.14 -2.77
N GLU A 123 -12.69 8.55 -1.93
CA GLU A 123 -12.39 9.97 -1.72
C GLU A 123 -11.75 10.60 -2.97
N LEU A 124 -10.76 9.97 -3.59
CA LEU A 124 -10.03 10.60 -4.70
C LEU A 124 -10.71 10.44 -6.07
N ALA A 125 -11.69 9.55 -6.21
CA ALA A 125 -12.44 9.31 -7.45
C ALA A 125 -13.26 10.53 -7.90
N GLN A 126 -13.69 11.37 -6.97
CA GLN A 126 -14.50 12.55 -7.26
C GLN A 126 -13.72 13.66 -7.99
N TYR A 127 -12.39 13.65 -7.91
CA TYR A 127 -11.54 14.66 -8.54
C TYR A 127 -11.01 14.16 -9.89
N ASN A 128 -11.25 14.95 -10.95
CA ASN A 128 -10.86 14.57 -12.31
C ASN A 128 -9.34 14.51 -12.53
N ASN A 129 -8.57 15.18 -11.69
CA ASN A 129 -7.11 15.20 -11.75
C ASN A 129 -6.44 14.04 -10.97
N THR A 130 -7.18 13.07 -10.44
CA THR A 130 -6.59 11.82 -9.92
C THR A 130 -6.38 10.80 -11.06
N ILE A 131 -5.15 10.48 -11.45
CA ILE A 131 -4.92 9.60 -12.62
C ILE A 131 -4.86 8.12 -12.25
N GLY A 132 -4.54 7.80 -11.00
CA GLY A 132 -4.42 6.41 -10.57
C GLY A 132 -3.82 6.27 -9.19
N PHE A 133 -3.55 5.02 -8.86
CA PHE A 133 -3.17 4.62 -7.51
C PHE A 133 -2.04 3.59 -7.51
N PHE A 134 -1.17 3.65 -6.50
CA PHE A 134 -0.24 2.55 -6.21
C PHE A 134 -0.83 1.61 -5.17
N ALA A 135 -0.99 0.33 -5.54
CA ALA A 135 -1.43 -0.73 -4.63
C ALA A 135 -0.29 -1.32 -3.78
N GLY A 136 0.93 -0.85 -3.99
CA GLY A 136 2.11 -1.21 -3.21
C GLY A 136 3.30 -0.34 -3.61
N ASN A 137 4.19 -0.11 -2.65
CA ASN A 137 5.44 0.61 -2.85
C ASN A 137 6.59 -0.18 -2.21
N GLU A 138 7.49 -0.71 -3.03
CA GLU A 138 8.67 -1.47 -2.59
C GLU A 138 8.34 -2.52 -1.53
N VAL A 139 7.23 -3.24 -1.72
CA VAL A 139 6.82 -4.30 -0.79
C VAL A 139 7.87 -5.41 -0.90
N ALA A 140 8.00 -6.01 -2.08
CA ALA A 140 9.17 -6.81 -2.41
C ALA A 140 10.38 -5.89 -2.66
N ASN A 141 11.41 -6.01 -1.82
CA ASN A 141 12.65 -5.25 -1.92
C ASN A 141 13.91 -6.10 -1.72
N SER A 142 13.76 -7.42 -1.78
CA SER A 142 14.82 -8.42 -1.67
C SER A 142 14.30 -9.78 -2.14
N VAL A 143 15.20 -10.72 -2.42
CA VAL A 143 14.82 -12.11 -2.77
C VAL A 143 13.85 -12.73 -1.77
N ASN A 144 14.12 -12.54 -0.47
CA ASN A 144 13.34 -13.13 0.63
C ASN A 144 12.00 -12.43 0.91
N THR A 145 11.65 -11.38 0.16
CA THR A 145 10.35 -10.68 0.29
C THR A 145 9.56 -10.72 -1.03
N SER A 146 10.02 -11.48 -2.03
CA SER A 146 9.38 -11.57 -3.35
C SER A 146 8.00 -12.24 -3.31
N ASP A 147 7.74 -13.08 -2.31
CA ASP A 147 6.45 -13.73 -2.02
C ASP A 147 5.33 -12.72 -1.77
N SER A 148 5.65 -11.56 -1.18
CA SER A 148 4.71 -10.46 -0.96
C SER A 148 4.05 -9.94 -2.24
N SER A 149 4.68 -10.17 -3.41
CA SER A 149 4.15 -9.75 -4.72
C SER A 149 2.79 -10.36 -5.04
N ALA A 150 2.50 -11.59 -4.57
CA ALA A 150 1.19 -12.23 -4.77
C ALA A 150 0.06 -11.44 -4.09
N PHE A 151 0.33 -10.90 -2.90
CA PHE A 151 -0.63 -10.10 -2.13
C PHE A 151 -0.82 -8.71 -2.73
N VAL A 152 0.24 -8.09 -3.24
CA VAL A 152 0.12 -6.83 -3.98
C VAL A 152 -0.69 -7.04 -5.26
N LYS A 153 -0.47 -8.15 -5.99
CA LYS A 153 -1.22 -8.45 -7.21
C LYS A 153 -2.71 -8.72 -6.93
N ALA A 154 -3.03 -9.40 -5.82
CA ALA A 154 -4.41 -9.49 -5.33
C ALA A 154 -5.01 -8.11 -4.99
N ALA A 155 -4.23 -7.22 -4.36
CA ALA A 155 -4.67 -5.86 -4.08
C ALA A 155 -4.96 -5.05 -5.35
N VAL A 156 -4.14 -5.21 -6.40
CA VAL A 156 -4.36 -4.64 -7.73
C VAL A 156 -5.68 -5.14 -8.31
N ARG A 157 -5.87 -6.46 -8.39
CA ARG A 157 -7.10 -7.11 -8.89
C ARG A 157 -8.34 -6.57 -8.19
N ASP A 158 -8.34 -6.62 -6.85
CA ASP A 158 -9.52 -6.27 -6.04
C ASP A 158 -9.83 -4.77 -6.13
N THR A 159 -8.81 -3.90 -6.16
CA THR A 159 -9.01 -2.45 -6.29
C THR A 159 -9.54 -2.09 -7.69
N LYS A 160 -9.01 -2.70 -8.75
CA LYS A 160 -9.51 -2.51 -10.13
C LYS A 160 -10.96 -2.93 -10.25
N LYS A 161 -11.29 -4.10 -9.69
CA LYS A 161 -12.68 -4.58 -9.64
C LYS A 161 -13.58 -3.61 -8.87
N TYR A 162 -13.15 -3.11 -7.72
CA TYR A 162 -13.92 -2.13 -6.94
C TYR A 162 -14.20 -0.84 -7.73
N ILE A 163 -13.18 -0.25 -8.37
CA ILE A 163 -13.33 0.96 -9.21
C ILE A 163 -14.38 0.73 -10.30
N LYS A 164 -14.32 -0.42 -10.98
CA LYS A 164 -15.25 -0.81 -12.04
C LYS A 164 -16.67 -1.00 -11.52
N ASP A 165 -16.83 -1.74 -10.43
CA ASP A 165 -18.12 -2.10 -9.85
C ASP A 165 -18.85 -0.88 -9.26
N LYS A 166 -18.11 0.12 -8.76
CA LYS A 166 -18.66 1.43 -8.35
C LYS A 166 -19.05 2.33 -9.52
N GLY A 167 -18.70 1.97 -10.74
CA GLY A 167 -18.97 2.78 -11.93
C GLY A 167 -18.17 4.08 -11.98
N TYR A 168 -17.03 4.14 -11.27
CA TYR A 168 -16.15 5.29 -11.34
C TYR A 168 -15.49 5.40 -12.71
N ARG A 169 -15.00 6.60 -13.03
CA ARG A 169 -14.17 6.79 -14.22
C ARG A 169 -12.93 5.90 -14.14
N PRO A 170 -12.35 5.49 -15.29
CA PRO A 170 -11.09 4.77 -15.29
C PRO A 170 -9.99 5.54 -14.55
N MET A 171 -9.38 4.86 -13.58
CA MET A 171 -8.20 5.26 -12.83
C MET A 171 -7.30 4.04 -12.79
N GLY A 172 -6.04 4.17 -13.19
CA GLY A 172 -5.15 3.02 -13.20
C GLY A 172 -4.78 2.57 -11.78
N VAL A 173 -4.57 1.28 -11.59
CA VAL A 173 -3.96 0.74 -10.37
C VAL A 173 -2.63 0.09 -10.74
N GLY A 174 -1.53 0.63 -10.23
CA GLY A 174 -0.18 0.20 -10.52
C GLY A 174 0.61 -0.21 -9.28
N TYR A 175 1.91 -0.43 -9.49
CA TYR A 175 2.88 -0.76 -8.45
C TYR A 175 4.12 0.13 -8.56
N ALA A 176 4.62 0.61 -7.43
CA ALA A 176 5.89 1.34 -7.34
C ALA A 176 6.96 0.39 -6.80
N THR A 177 8.04 0.22 -7.55
CA THR A 177 9.02 -0.83 -7.31
C THR A 177 10.38 -0.30 -6.90
N ALA A 178 11.14 -1.10 -6.15
CA ALA A 178 12.55 -0.86 -5.86
C ALA A 178 13.45 -1.41 -6.99
N ASP A 179 14.59 -0.77 -7.25
CA ASP A 179 15.58 -1.25 -8.22
C ASP A 179 16.53 -2.32 -7.62
N VAL A 180 15.98 -3.51 -7.35
CA VAL A 180 16.73 -4.64 -6.78
C VAL A 180 17.14 -5.61 -7.88
N ALA A 181 18.44 -5.62 -8.21
CA ALA A 181 18.97 -6.36 -9.35
C ALA A 181 18.58 -7.84 -9.41
N ASP A 182 18.51 -8.52 -8.26
CA ASP A 182 18.25 -9.95 -8.17
C ASP A 182 16.79 -10.34 -8.46
N ILE A 183 15.85 -9.39 -8.37
CA ILE A 183 14.40 -9.67 -8.52
C ILE A 183 13.68 -8.73 -9.50
N ARG A 184 14.31 -7.63 -9.96
CA ARG A 184 13.62 -6.60 -10.74
C ARG A 184 13.00 -7.11 -12.04
N ALA A 185 13.65 -8.07 -12.70
CA ALA A 185 13.14 -8.65 -13.95
C ALA A 185 11.91 -9.52 -13.66
N ASP A 186 12.01 -10.45 -12.70
CA ASP A 186 10.89 -11.29 -12.28
C ASP A 186 9.72 -10.44 -11.77
N MET A 187 9.99 -9.38 -11.00
CA MET A 187 8.96 -8.49 -10.48
C MET A 187 8.24 -7.75 -11.61
N ALA A 188 8.98 -7.18 -12.57
CA ALA A 188 8.38 -6.53 -13.74
C ALA A 188 7.52 -7.52 -14.55
N ASP A 189 7.98 -8.75 -14.73
CA ASP A 189 7.21 -9.76 -15.46
C ASP A 189 5.99 -10.23 -14.67
N TYR A 190 6.11 -10.48 -13.36
CA TYR A 190 5.04 -10.98 -12.51
C TYR A 190 3.82 -10.04 -12.44
N PHE A 191 4.06 -8.74 -12.29
CA PHE A 191 2.97 -7.75 -12.22
C PHE A 191 2.29 -7.51 -13.57
N ASN A 192 2.91 -7.94 -14.68
CA ASN A 192 2.38 -7.81 -16.04
C ASN A 192 2.16 -9.16 -16.73
N CYS A 193 1.97 -10.24 -15.97
CA CYS A 193 1.64 -11.58 -16.47
C CYS A 193 0.24 -12.02 -16.01
N GLY A 194 -0.25 -13.15 -16.53
CA GLY A 194 -1.54 -13.72 -16.14
C GLY A 194 -2.70 -13.08 -16.89
N GLU A 195 -3.74 -12.68 -16.16
CA GLU A 195 -4.92 -12.02 -16.72
C GLU A 195 -4.83 -10.49 -16.60
N ALA A 196 -5.45 -9.77 -17.55
CA ALA A 196 -5.35 -8.31 -17.63
C ALA A 196 -6.08 -7.55 -16.49
N ASP A 197 -7.05 -8.20 -15.85
CA ASP A 197 -7.73 -7.68 -14.66
C ASP A 197 -6.90 -7.85 -13.37
N GLU A 198 -5.99 -8.82 -13.35
CA GLU A 198 -5.03 -9.04 -12.26
C GLU A 198 -3.68 -8.34 -12.47
N SER A 199 -3.33 -7.99 -13.72
CA SER A 199 -2.12 -7.23 -14.02
C SER A 199 -2.26 -5.75 -13.63
N ILE A 200 -1.14 -5.10 -13.37
CA ILE A 200 -1.09 -3.64 -13.16
C ILE A 200 -1.56 -2.86 -14.40
N ASP A 201 -2.02 -1.63 -14.21
CA ASP A 201 -2.34 -0.69 -15.29
C ASP A 201 -1.17 0.23 -15.66
N PHE A 202 -0.18 0.36 -14.77
CA PHE A 202 1.08 1.07 -15.00
C PHE A 202 2.17 0.61 -14.02
N TRP A 203 3.41 0.84 -14.40
CA TRP A 203 4.60 0.48 -13.64
C TRP A 203 5.39 1.73 -13.21
N GLY A 204 5.55 1.90 -11.90
CA GLY A 204 6.35 2.95 -11.30
C GLY A 204 7.71 2.43 -10.87
N TYR A 205 8.79 3.01 -11.39
CA TYR A 205 10.15 2.60 -11.06
C TYR A 205 10.81 3.60 -10.10
N ASN A 206 11.15 3.21 -8.87
CA ASN A 206 11.94 4.06 -7.98
C ASN A 206 13.43 3.84 -8.31
N ILE A 207 14.06 4.79 -9.00
CA ILE A 207 15.38 4.62 -9.59
C ILE A 207 16.34 5.75 -9.28
N TYR A 208 17.44 5.39 -8.63
CA TYR A 208 18.45 6.30 -8.12
C TYR A 208 19.83 6.04 -8.74
N SER A 209 19.91 5.31 -9.86
CA SER A 209 21.18 4.89 -10.45
C SER A 209 21.94 5.99 -11.20
N TRP A 210 21.33 7.16 -11.41
CA TRP A 210 22.00 8.35 -11.96
C TRP A 210 22.43 9.31 -10.87
N CYS A 211 23.71 9.26 -10.49
CA CYS A 211 24.30 10.13 -9.46
C CYS A 211 25.41 11.01 -10.04
N GLY A 212 25.37 12.32 -9.76
CA GLY A 212 26.39 13.29 -10.19
C GLY A 212 26.63 13.29 -11.71
N GLU A 213 27.91 13.31 -12.11
CA GLU A 213 28.30 13.17 -13.52
C GLU A 213 28.11 11.72 -14.00
N SER A 214 26.96 11.49 -14.64
CA SER A 214 26.60 10.22 -15.27
C SER A 214 26.15 10.40 -16.72
N THR A 215 25.88 9.29 -17.38
CA THR A 215 25.38 9.24 -18.76
C THR A 215 24.32 8.15 -18.88
N TYR A 216 23.53 8.18 -19.96
CA TYR A 216 22.49 7.19 -20.26
C TYR A 216 22.97 5.73 -20.12
N ALA A 217 24.19 5.43 -20.57
CA ALA A 217 24.79 4.11 -20.42
C ALA A 217 25.36 3.87 -19.02
N LYS A 218 26.09 4.84 -18.45
CA LYS A 218 26.78 4.68 -17.15
C LYS A 218 25.79 4.51 -15.99
N SER A 219 24.62 5.16 -16.05
CA SER A 219 23.57 5.02 -15.04
C SER A 219 22.81 3.69 -15.14
N GLY A 220 22.99 2.93 -16.22
CA GLY A 220 22.16 1.76 -16.52
C GLY A 220 20.76 2.10 -17.05
N TYR A 221 20.44 3.39 -17.28
CA TYR A 221 19.15 3.79 -17.90
C TYR A 221 18.99 3.18 -19.29
N LYS A 222 20.09 2.95 -20.01
CA LYS A 222 20.10 2.22 -21.27
C LYS A 222 19.49 0.83 -21.15
N ASP A 223 19.99 0.06 -20.21
CA ASP A 223 19.55 -1.32 -20.02
C ASP A 223 18.08 -1.35 -19.58
N ARG A 224 17.68 -0.44 -18.66
CA ARG A 224 16.27 -0.32 -18.25
C ARG A 224 15.36 0.05 -19.43
N THR A 225 15.79 0.96 -20.30
CA THR A 225 14.99 1.38 -21.47
C THR A 225 14.83 0.22 -22.46
N GLU A 226 15.89 -0.57 -22.67
CA GLU A 226 15.83 -1.77 -23.53
C GLU A 226 14.91 -2.85 -22.94
N GLU A 227 14.93 -3.06 -21.63
CA GLU A 227 14.05 -4.01 -20.93
C GLU A 227 12.55 -3.66 -21.04
N PHE A 228 12.21 -2.38 -20.96
CA PHE A 228 10.81 -1.91 -20.98
C PHE A 228 10.29 -1.51 -22.37
N ALA A 229 11.12 -1.56 -23.42
CA ALA A 229 10.74 -1.13 -24.78
C ALA A 229 9.51 -1.85 -25.36
N ASN A 230 9.22 -3.08 -24.90
CA ASN A 230 8.07 -3.88 -25.30
C ASN A 230 7.09 -4.20 -24.15
N TYR A 231 7.13 -3.46 -23.06
CA TYR A 231 6.21 -3.64 -21.93
C TYR A 231 4.79 -3.19 -22.33
N SER A 232 3.76 -3.89 -21.84
CA SER A 232 2.38 -3.69 -22.32
C SER A 232 1.58 -2.61 -21.60
N VAL A 233 2.17 -1.99 -20.58
CA VAL A 233 1.57 -0.89 -19.82
C VAL A 233 2.54 0.28 -19.70
N PRO A 234 2.06 1.52 -19.45
CA PRO A 234 2.93 2.67 -19.24
C PRO A 234 3.93 2.43 -18.11
N VAL A 235 5.19 2.82 -18.36
CA VAL A 235 6.27 2.79 -17.37
C VAL A 235 6.78 4.21 -17.14
N PHE A 236 7.09 4.58 -15.90
CA PHE A 236 7.65 5.89 -15.56
C PHE A 236 8.49 5.78 -14.29
N PHE A 237 9.32 6.80 -14.03
CA PHE A 237 10.04 6.85 -12.76
C PHE A 237 9.10 7.37 -11.68
N ALA A 238 8.65 6.49 -10.79
CA ALA A 238 7.82 6.90 -9.65
C ALA A 238 8.61 7.69 -8.63
N GLU A 239 9.93 7.49 -8.60
CA GLU A 239 10.91 8.30 -7.89
C GLU A 239 12.23 8.34 -8.67
N TYR A 240 12.88 9.50 -8.72
CA TYR A 240 14.27 9.64 -9.16
C TYR A 240 14.94 10.87 -8.52
N GLY A 241 16.26 10.95 -8.66
CA GLY A 241 17.07 12.08 -8.19
C GLY A 241 18.03 11.71 -7.06
N CYS A 242 18.99 10.82 -7.35
CA CYS A 242 20.05 10.39 -6.44
C CYS A 242 20.74 11.57 -5.74
N ASN A 243 20.92 11.49 -4.42
CA ASN A 243 21.56 12.54 -3.62
C ASN A 243 22.96 12.19 -3.09
N GLU A 244 23.61 11.14 -3.61
CA GLU A 244 25.01 10.80 -3.27
C GLU A 244 26.01 11.91 -3.65
N VAL A 245 25.66 12.73 -4.65
CA VAL A 245 26.41 13.93 -5.05
C VAL A 245 25.49 15.14 -4.93
N THR A 246 25.89 16.11 -4.11
CA THR A 246 25.11 17.33 -3.84
C THR A 246 25.89 18.60 -4.20
N PRO A 247 25.24 19.67 -4.71
CA PRO A 247 23.82 19.75 -5.06
C PRO A 247 23.49 18.84 -6.25
N ARG A 248 22.24 18.38 -6.33
CA ARG A 248 21.79 17.53 -7.42
C ARG A 248 21.59 18.38 -8.68
N GLU A 249 22.34 18.07 -9.73
CA GLU A 249 22.29 18.83 -10.98
C GLU A 249 21.20 18.38 -11.96
N PHE A 250 20.52 17.25 -11.68
CA PHE A 250 19.41 16.68 -12.46
C PHE A 250 19.68 16.57 -13.97
N THR A 251 20.90 16.15 -14.32
CA THR A 251 21.31 15.97 -15.73
C THR A 251 20.61 14.78 -16.42
N ASP A 252 20.02 13.88 -15.63
CA ASP A 252 19.13 12.79 -16.05
C ASP A 252 17.83 13.28 -16.71
N VAL A 253 17.32 14.45 -16.36
CA VAL A 253 16.10 15.03 -16.97
C VAL A 253 16.22 15.10 -18.50
N LYS A 254 17.39 15.49 -19.02
CA LYS A 254 17.62 15.54 -20.47
C LYS A 254 17.61 14.16 -21.12
N ALA A 255 18.07 13.13 -20.40
CA ALA A 255 18.03 11.76 -20.88
C ALA A 255 16.59 11.23 -20.86
N LEU A 256 15.89 11.36 -19.72
CA LEU A 256 14.53 10.84 -19.52
C LEU A 256 13.52 11.38 -20.52
N TYR A 257 13.57 12.68 -20.82
CA TYR A 257 12.65 13.33 -21.75
C TYR A 257 13.22 13.46 -23.18
N GLY A 258 14.38 12.87 -23.45
CA GLY A 258 15.02 12.83 -24.76
C GLY A 258 15.00 11.44 -25.36
N GLU A 259 15.38 11.35 -26.64
CA GLU A 259 15.55 10.05 -27.30
C GLU A 259 16.77 9.30 -26.74
N PRO A 260 16.68 7.97 -26.51
CA PRO A 260 15.55 7.09 -26.84
C PRO A 260 14.54 6.88 -25.70
N MET A 261 14.73 7.52 -24.53
CA MET A 261 13.91 7.22 -23.36
C MET A 261 12.47 7.72 -23.52
N ALA A 262 12.24 8.84 -24.21
CA ALA A 262 10.92 9.39 -24.43
C ALA A 262 9.98 8.47 -25.24
N ASP A 263 10.52 7.52 -26.00
CA ASP A 263 9.76 6.51 -26.72
C ASP A 263 9.22 5.38 -25.82
N VAL A 264 9.81 5.20 -24.63
CA VAL A 264 9.50 4.10 -23.70
C VAL A 264 8.89 4.61 -22.41
N TRP A 265 9.51 5.62 -21.80
CA TRP A 265 9.17 6.13 -20.47
C TRP A 265 8.17 7.28 -20.56
N SER A 266 7.15 7.23 -19.70
CA SER A 266 6.12 8.26 -19.56
C SER A 266 6.55 9.41 -18.63
N GLY A 267 7.86 9.69 -18.55
CA GLY A 267 8.44 10.71 -17.67
C GLY A 267 8.78 10.19 -16.27
N GLY A 268 8.75 11.09 -15.27
CA GLY A 268 9.10 10.73 -13.90
C GLY A 268 8.80 11.81 -12.85
N ILE A 269 8.78 11.38 -11.59
CA ILE A 269 8.50 12.21 -10.42
C ILE A 269 9.77 12.33 -9.58
N VAL A 270 10.26 13.57 -9.38
CA VAL A 270 11.45 13.80 -8.54
C VAL A 270 11.12 13.53 -7.08
N TYR A 271 11.99 12.75 -6.42
CA TYR A 271 11.97 12.59 -4.97
C TYR A 271 12.92 13.60 -4.32
N MET A 272 12.46 14.57 -3.53
CA MET A 272 11.07 14.93 -3.23
C MET A 272 10.93 16.45 -3.05
N TYR A 273 9.70 16.96 -2.96
CA TYR A 273 9.47 18.41 -2.86
C TYR A 273 9.98 18.99 -1.54
N PHE A 274 9.59 18.40 -0.40
CA PHE A 274 9.96 18.88 0.93
C PHE A 274 11.33 18.34 1.39
N GLN A 275 12.12 19.20 2.00
CA GLN A 275 13.36 18.82 2.68
C GLN A 275 13.05 18.15 4.01
N GLU A 276 13.50 16.91 4.14
CA GLU A 276 13.45 16.16 5.38
C GLU A 276 14.87 15.73 5.82
N ALA A 277 14.96 14.91 6.89
CA ALA A 277 16.23 14.39 7.39
C ALA A 277 17.00 13.53 6.36
N ASN A 278 16.32 13.06 5.31
CA ASN A 278 16.88 12.26 4.23
C ASN A 278 17.66 13.08 3.17
N ASN A 279 17.59 14.43 3.23
CA ASN A 279 18.27 15.34 2.31
C ASN A 279 17.88 15.20 0.82
N TYR A 280 16.59 15.02 0.54
CA TYR A 280 16.06 14.93 -0.82
C TYR A 280 15.21 16.14 -1.25
N GLY A 281 15.07 17.18 -0.42
CA GLY A 281 14.14 18.28 -0.68
C GLY A 281 14.57 19.24 -1.78
N LEU A 282 13.57 19.83 -2.44
CA LEU A 282 13.74 21.01 -3.29
C LEU A 282 13.47 22.31 -2.51
N VAL A 283 12.57 22.26 -1.53
CA VAL A 283 12.23 23.40 -0.67
C VAL A 283 12.28 23.03 0.80
N SER A 284 12.51 24.01 1.66
CA SER A 284 12.33 23.88 3.11
C SER A 284 11.18 24.75 3.58
N VAL A 285 10.25 24.18 4.36
CA VAL A 285 9.11 24.90 4.92
C VAL A 285 9.60 25.91 5.95
N VAL A 286 9.20 27.17 5.79
CA VAL A 286 9.51 28.24 6.75
C VAL A 286 8.33 28.40 7.72
N ASP A 287 7.11 28.47 7.18
CA ASP A 287 5.86 28.51 7.93
C ASP A 287 4.70 27.97 7.06
N SER A 288 3.46 28.02 7.58
CA SER A 288 2.26 27.52 6.87
C SER A 288 2.02 28.20 5.51
N THR A 289 2.52 29.41 5.31
CA THR A 289 2.31 30.24 4.12
C THR A 289 3.57 30.47 3.28
N SER A 290 4.75 30.05 3.75
CA SER A 290 6.01 30.31 3.04
C SER A 290 7.01 29.14 3.06
N VAL A 291 7.74 29.01 1.95
CA VAL A 291 8.85 28.06 1.78
C VAL A 291 10.10 28.78 1.27
N SER A 292 11.26 28.23 1.58
CA SER A 292 12.55 28.65 1.03
C SER A 292 13.03 27.64 -0.02
N THR A 293 13.52 28.12 -1.17
CA THR A 293 14.08 27.25 -2.20
C THR A 293 15.50 26.82 -1.86
N LEU A 294 15.81 25.54 -2.02
CA LEU A 294 17.17 25.01 -1.88
C LEU A 294 17.94 25.10 -3.21
N ALA A 295 19.23 24.73 -3.20
CA ALA A 295 20.06 24.72 -4.39
C ALA A 295 19.47 23.81 -5.49
N ASP A 296 19.01 22.63 -5.09
CA ASP A 296 18.41 21.62 -5.97
C ASP A 296 17.19 22.13 -6.72
N PHE A 297 16.37 23.01 -6.12
CA PHE A 297 15.24 23.65 -6.81
C PHE A 297 15.70 24.39 -8.07
N LYS A 298 16.81 25.12 -7.98
CA LYS A 298 17.32 25.93 -9.11
C LYS A 298 17.86 25.02 -10.22
N TYR A 299 18.60 23.97 -9.86
CA TYR A 299 19.09 23.00 -10.83
C TYR A 299 17.94 22.26 -11.51
N TYR A 300 16.99 21.73 -10.74
CA TYR A 300 15.85 21.02 -11.31
C TYR A 300 14.99 21.92 -12.19
N SER A 301 14.63 23.11 -11.71
CA SER A 301 13.86 24.10 -12.49
C SER A 301 14.54 24.44 -13.82
N SER A 302 15.88 24.59 -13.82
CA SER A 302 16.64 24.84 -15.05
C SER A 302 16.63 23.64 -16.01
N GLN A 303 16.78 22.42 -15.50
CA GLN A 303 16.82 21.21 -16.33
C GLN A 303 15.44 20.91 -16.94
N ILE A 304 14.38 20.94 -16.14
CA ILE A 304 13.01 20.66 -16.59
C ILE A 304 12.48 21.74 -17.53
N ALA A 305 12.95 22.99 -17.41
CA ALA A 305 12.67 24.04 -18.39
C ALA A 305 13.33 23.78 -19.76
N SER A 306 14.42 23.00 -19.81
CA SER A 306 15.17 22.73 -21.05
C SER A 306 14.58 21.62 -21.93
N VAL A 307 13.62 20.85 -21.40
CA VAL A 307 12.97 19.74 -22.11
C VAL A 307 11.53 20.08 -22.49
N ASN A 308 11.07 19.51 -23.61
CA ASN A 308 9.70 19.69 -24.10
C ASN A 308 9.26 18.47 -24.94
N PRO A 309 9.02 17.31 -24.29
CA PRO A 309 8.60 16.10 -25.00
C PRO A 309 7.27 16.36 -25.74
N THR A 310 7.17 15.89 -26.99
CA THR A 310 6.02 16.21 -27.86
C THR A 310 4.90 15.18 -27.83
N GLY A 311 5.10 14.05 -27.13
CA GLY A 311 4.11 13.00 -26.90
C GLY A 311 3.53 12.40 -28.18
N VAL A 312 2.62 11.45 -28.04
CA VAL A 312 1.86 10.87 -29.16
C VAL A 312 0.38 11.22 -29.03
N LYS A 313 -0.27 11.58 -30.15
CA LYS A 313 -1.71 11.81 -30.13
C LYS A 313 -2.44 10.48 -30.09
N LYS A 314 -3.40 10.32 -29.16
CA LYS A 314 -4.21 9.09 -29.02
C LYS A 314 -4.82 8.62 -30.35
N ALA A 315 -5.31 9.54 -31.19
CA ALA A 315 -5.92 9.22 -32.48
C ALA A 315 -4.96 8.65 -33.53
N SER A 316 -3.65 8.86 -33.37
CA SER A 316 -2.61 8.33 -34.27
C SER A 316 -1.78 7.21 -33.64
N TYR A 317 -2.06 6.85 -32.38
CA TYR A 317 -1.32 5.82 -31.65
C TYR A 317 -2.05 4.48 -31.78
N THR A 318 -1.37 3.48 -32.35
CA THR A 318 -1.82 2.09 -32.36
C THR A 318 -0.90 1.31 -31.43
N PRO A 319 -1.38 0.79 -30.28
CA PRO A 319 -0.55 0.00 -29.39
C PRO A 319 -0.04 -1.26 -30.10
N THR A 320 1.27 -1.45 -30.13
CA THR A 320 1.92 -2.66 -30.66
C THR A 320 2.35 -3.62 -29.54
N ASN A 321 2.62 -3.08 -28.35
CA ASN A 321 3.03 -3.83 -27.18
C ASN A 321 1.79 -4.15 -26.34
N THR A 322 1.06 -5.22 -26.69
CA THR A 322 -0.17 -5.62 -25.99
C THR A 322 -0.07 -6.98 -25.32
N ALA A 323 1.03 -7.71 -25.55
CA ALA A 323 1.24 -9.02 -24.95
C ALA A 323 1.69 -8.88 -23.50
N LEU A 324 0.95 -9.52 -22.59
CA LEU A 324 1.38 -9.72 -21.21
C LEU A 324 2.67 -10.55 -21.18
N ARG A 325 3.46 -10.35 -20.13
CA ARG A 325 4.69 -11.11 -19.85
C ARG A 325 4.37 -12.55 -19.46
N SER A 326 5.37 -13.41 -19.60
CA SER A 326 5.33 -14.74 -19.00
C SER A 326 5.49 -14.61 -17.49
N CYS A 327 4.69 -15.33 -16.71
CA CYS A 327 4.87 -15.31 -15.26
C CYS A 327 6.19 -16.00 -14.88
N PRO A 328 6.98 -15.42 -13.96
CA PRO A 328 8.11 -16.12 -13.34
C PRO A 328 7.63 -17.37 -12.59
N THR A 329 8.51 -18.37 -12.53
CA THR A 329 8.29 -19.58 -11.74
C THR A 329 8.97 -19.46 -10.39
N VAL A 330 8.36 -19.99 -9.33
CA VAL A 330 8.99 -20.08 -8.00
C VAL A 330 10.34 -20.79 -8.07
N GLY A 331 11.35 -20.21 -7.44
CA GLY A 331 12.75 -20.65 -7.50
C GLY A 331 13.62 -19.99 -6.44
N SER A 332 14.94 -19.99 -6.65
CA SER A 332 15.89 -19.46 -5.65
C SER A 332 15.80 -17.95 -5.44
N SER A 333 15.38 -17.21 -6.46
CA SER A 333 15.34 -15.74 -6.46
C SER A 333 13.92 -15.17 -6.41
N TRP A 334 12.90 -16.00 -6.64
CA TRP A 334 11.51 -15.59 -6.75
C TRP A 334 10.59 -16.57 -6.01
N SER A 335 9.73 -16.05 -5.13
CA SER A 335 8.93 -16.87 -4.20
C SER A 335 7.42 -16.66 -4.28
N ALA A 336 6.94 -15.96 -5.31
CA ALA A 336 5.50 -15.76 -5.54
C ALA A 336 5.00 -16.63 -6.70
N GLU A 337 4.16 -17.60 -6.38
CA GLU A 337 3.38 -18.36 -7.35
C GLU A 337 2.39 -17.41 -8.05
N PRO A 338 2.30 -17.43 -9.40
CA PRO A 338 1.43 -16.51 -10.13
C PRO A 338 -0.07 -16.82 -10.03
N SER A 339 -0.45 -18.07 -9.74
CA SER A 339 -1.84 -18.47 -9.64
C SER A 339 -2.03 -19.73 -8.78
N PRO A 340 -3.09 -19.82 -7.97
CA PRO A 340 -4.06 -18.75 -7.72
C PRO A 340 -3.43 -17.61 -6.93
N LEU A 341 -3.99 -16.40 -7.05
CA LEU A 341 -3.68 -15.30 -6.13
C LEU A 341 -4.45 -15.46 -4.81
N PRO A 342 -4.08 -14.71 -3.74
CA PRO A 342 -4.89 -14.63 -2.53
C PRO A 342 -6.38 -14.38 -2.84
N PRO A 343 -7.32 -14.94 -2.05
CA PRO A 343 -8.74 -14.75 -2.23
C PRO A 343 -9.11 -13.27 -2.28
N VAL A 344 -10.21 -12.96 -2.96
CA VAL A 344 -10.80 -11.62 -2.95
C VAL A 344 -11.11 -11.23 -1.52
N ALA A 345 -10.71 -10.03 -1.11
CA ALA A 345 -11.03 -9.50 0.22
C ALA A 345 -12.54 -9.18 0.35
N ASP A 346 -13.33 -10.17 0.76
CA ASP A 346 -14.79 -10.07 0.88
C ASP A 346 -15.22 -9.85 2.34
N ILE A 347 -15.50 -8.58 2.67
CA ILE A 347 -15.96 -8.14 4.00
C ILE A 347 -17.23 -8.90 4.43
N GLN A 348 -18.18 -9.08 3.51
CA GLN A 348 -19.46 -9.70 3.84
C GLN A 348 -19.31 -11.20 4.12
N LEU A 349 -18.47 -11.91 3.36
CA LEU A 349 -18.18 -13.32 3.63
C LEU A 349 -17.54 -13.48 5.03
N CYS A 350 -16.60 -12.62 5.37
CA CYS A 350 -15.96 -12.61 6.69
C CYS A 350 -16.94 -12.35 7.83
N ASP A 351 -17.83 -11.36 7.66
CA ASP A 351 -18.87 -11.05 8.64
C ASP A 351 -19.84 -12.22 8.81
N CYS A 352 -20.28 -12.85 7.71
CA CYS A 352 -21.16 -14.02 7.79
C CYS A 352 -20.50 -15.21 8.48
N MET A 353 -19.22 -15.49 8.18
CA MET A 353 -18.47 -16.53 8.87
C MET A 353 -18.36 -16.24 10.37
N TYR A 354 -18.06 -14.98 10.73
CA TYR A 354 -17.97 -14.56 12.13
C TYR A 354 -19.32 -14.67 12.85
N ASP A 355 -20.41 -14.27 12.21
CA ASP A 355 -21.76 -14.31 12.76
C ASP A 355 -22.32 -15.73 12.90
N ALA A 356 -21.93 -16.63 12.00
CA ALA A 356 -22.24 -18.05 12.11
C ALA A 356 -21.35 -18.77 13.15
N SER A 357 -20.29 -18.13 13.64
CA SER A 357 -19.37 -18.71 14.62
C SER A 357 -19.90 -18.56 16.05
N ALA A 358 -20.15 -19.68 16.71
CA ALA A 358 -20.63 -19.72 18.09
C ALA A 358 -19.51 -19.45 19.10
N CYS A 359 -18.31 -19.98 18.84
CA CYS A 359 -17.14 -19.71 19.67
C CYS A 359 -16.28 -18.61 19.05
N VAL A 360 -16.09 -17.50 19.77
CA VAL A 360 -15.35 -16.33 19.27
C VAL A 360 -14.35 -15.84 20.30
N VAL A 361 -13.41 -14.99 19.85
CA VAL A 361 -12.49 -14.29 20.74
C VAL A 361 -13.27 -13.43 21.73
N ALA A 362 -12.91 -13.50 23.02
CA ALA A 362 -13.50 -12.66 24.04
C ALA A 362 -13.16 -11.17 23.80
N ASP A 363 -14.14 -10.27 23.95
CA ASP A 363 -13.93 -8.84 23.68
C ASP A 363 -12.91 -8.17 24.62
N SER A 364 -12.65 -8.77 25.78
CA SER A 364 -11.62 -8.32 26.72
C SER A 364 -10.20 -8.74 26.31
N LEU A 365 -10.04 -9.58 25.29
CA LEU A 365 -8.73 -10.06 24.85
C LEU A 365 -8.02 -9.04 23.97
N SER A 366 -6.90 -8.53 24.46
CA SER A 366 -5.96 -7.69 23.69
C SER A 366 -5.44 -8.41 22.43
N SER A 367 -5.34 -7.69 21.31
CA SER A 367 -4.77 -8.19 20.04
C SER A 367 -3.36 -8.74 20.19
N THR A 368 -2.58 -8.21 21.15
CA THR A 368 -1.23 -8.70 21.47
C THR A 368 -1.19 -10.16 21.94
N LYS A 369 -2.33 -10.75 22.31
CA LYS A 369 -2.45 -12.16 22.71
C LYS A 369 -2.99 -13.06 21.60
N TYR A 370 -3.36 -12.51 20.44
CA TYR A 370 -3.98 -13.27 19.34
C TYR A 370 -3.05 -14.35 18.79
N SER A 371 -1.77 -14.03 18.57
CA SER A 371 -0.77 -14.99 18.10
C SER A 371 -0.66 -16.23 19.02
N LYS A 372 -0.65 -16.03 20.34
CA LYS A 372 -0.63 -17.15 21.30
C LYS A 372 -1.91 -17.99 21.23
N LEU A 373 -3.07 -17.34 21.09
CA LEU A 373 -4.34 -18.04 20.97
C LEU A 373 -4.39 -18.86 19.68
N PHE A 374 -3.93 -18.28 18.56
CA PHE A 374 -3.79 -18.97 17.27
C PHE A 374 -2.95 -20.23 17.39
N SER A 375 -1.72 -20.11 17.89
CA SER A 375 -0.83 -21.27 18.07
C SER A 375 -1.45 -22.36 18.95
N THR A 376 -2.27 -21.97 19.94
CA THR A 376 -2.95 -22.91 20.82
C THR A 376 -4.08 -23.63 20.08
N VAL A 377 -5.01 -22.90 19.47
CA VAL A 377 -6.19 -23.50 18.81
C VAL A 377 -5.79 -24.30 17.57
N CYS A 378 -4.83 -23.82 16.77
CA CYS A 378 -4.33 -24.54 15.60
C CYS A 378 -3.45 -25.75 15.97
N GLY A 379 -3.05 -25.89 17.23
CA GLY A 379 -2.51 -27.14 17.76
C GLY A 379 -3.59 -28.19 18.08
N TYR A 380 -4.86 -27.79 18.18
CA TYR A 380 -5.99 -28.65 18.51
C TYR A 380 -6.92 -28.94 17.34
N THR A 381 -6.91 -28.11 16.30
CA THR A 381 -7.71 -28.27 15.08
C THR A 381 -6.91 -27.90 13.84
N ASP A 382 -7.42 -28.29 12.67
CA ASP A 382 -6.85 -27.93 11.38
C ASP A 382 -7.18 -26.47 11.02
N CYS A 383 -6.14 -25.65 10.83
CA CYS A 383 -6.25 -24.24 10.44
C CYS A 383 -5.93 -23.98 8.95
N SER A 384 -5.94 -25.01 8.09
CA SER A 384 -5.64 -24.86 6.65
C SER A 384 -6.53 -23.84 5.92
N GLY A 385 -7.77 -23.63 6.39
CA GLY A 385 -8.66 -22.60 5.85
C GLY A 385 -8.24 -21.15 6.13
N LEU A 386 -7.13 -20.96 6.85
CA LEU A 386 -6.50 -19.66 7.14
C LEU A 386 -5.12 -19.51 6.51
N THR A 387 -4.60 -20.55 5.85
CA THR A 387 -3.26 -20.52 5.24
C THR A 387 -3.17 -19.38 4.22
N ALA A 388 -2.03 -18.70 4.18
CA ALA A 388 -1.70 -17.72 3.14
C ALA A 388 -0.25 -17.93 2.70
N ASN A 389 -0.02 -18.89 1.80
CA ASN A 389 1.32 -19.25 1.35
C ASN A 389 1.50 -18.93 -0.14
N ALA A 390 2.21 -17.82 -0.40
CA ALA A 390 2.47 -17.38 -1.76
C ALA A 390 3.51 -18.22 -2.52
N THR A 391 4.34 -19.02 -1.83
CA THR A 391 5.33 -19.89 -2.48
C THR A 391 4.69 -21.16 -3.04
N THR A 392 3.58 -21.62 -2.47
CA THR A 392 2.83 -22.79 -2.97
C THR A 392 1.52 -22.42 -3.67
N GLY A 393 1.11 -21.14 -3.61
CA GLY A 393 -0.21 -20.71 -4.09
C GLY A 393 -1.36 -21.25 -3.24
N GLU A 394 -1.09 -21.63 -1.99
CA GLU A 394 -2.10 -22.20 -1.09
C GLU A 394 -2.70 -21.11 -0.21
N TYR A 395 -3.97 -20.80 -0.46
CA TYR A 395 -4.72 -19.82 0.29
C TYR A 395 -6.04 -20.39 0.79
N GLY A 396 -6.28 -20.28 2.10
CA GLY A 396 -7.54 -20.63 2.71
C GLY A 396 -8.63 -19.60 2.41
N ALA A 397 -9.88 -20.04 2.28
CA ALA A 397 -11.03 -19.21 1.94
C ALA A 397 -11.28 -18.05 2.91
N TYR A 398 -10.76 -18.13 4.13
CA TYR A 398 -10.92 -17.12 5.17
C TYR A 398 -9.61 -16.39 5.52
N SER A 399 -8.52 -16.61 4.77
CA SER A 399 -7.22 -15.96 5.00
C SER A 399 -7.25 -14.44 4.76
N MET A 400 -8.28 -13.95 4.07
CA MET A 400 -8.52 -12.53 3.81
C MET A 400 -9.31 -11.83 4.94
N CYS A 401 -9.84 -12.56 5.92
CA CYS A 401 -10.59 -11.96 7.01
C CYS A 401 -9.68 -11.28 8.01
N SER A 402 -10.21 -10.35 8.81
CA SER A 402 -9.44 -9.78 9.91
C SER A 402 -8.93 -10.86 10.88
N THR A 403 -7.80 -10.61 11.53
CA THR A 403 -7.19 -11.53 12.50
C THR A 403 -8.19 -12.03 13.57
N LYS A 404 -9.10 -11.17 14.06
CA LYS A 404 -10.14 -11.55 15.05
C LYS A 404 -11.15 -12.54 14.45
N GLN A 405 -11.56 -12.33 13.20
CA GLN A 405 -12.48 -13.22 12.49
C GLN A 405 -11.82 -14.55 12.14
N GLN A 406 -10.57 -14.54 11.68
CA GLN A 406 -9.79 -15.77 11.47
C GLN A 406 -9.67 -16.60 12.76
N LEU A 407 -9.42 -15.97 13.92
CA LEU A 407 -9.46 -16.68 15.20
C LEU A 407 -10.83 -17.26 15.52
N ALA A 408 -11.91 -16.51 15.25
CA ALA A 408 -13.27 -17.01 15.44
C ALA A 408 -13.55 -18.25 14.60
N PHE A 409 -13.08 -18.29 13.34
CA PHE A 409 -13.15 -19.49 12.50
C PHE A 409 -12.48 -20.69 13.17
N ALA A 410 -11.20 -20.55 13.57
CA ALA A 410 -10.44 -21.65 14.18
C ALA A 410 -11.04 -22.11 15.52
N LEU A 411 -11.41 -21.17 16.40
CA LEU A 411 -12.06 -21.44 17.68
C LEU A 411 -13.39 -22.17 17.50
N ASN A 412 -14.23 -21.70 16.57
CA ASN A 412 -15.52 -22.30 16.30
C ASN A 412 -15.40 -23.67 15.63
N LYS A 413 -14.41 -23.87 14.75
CA LYS A 413 -14.12 -25.19 14.16
C LYS A 413 -13.78 -26.20 15.26
N TYR A 414 -12.80 -25.89 16.12
CA TYR A 414 -12.47 -26.73 17.27
C TYR A 414 -13.68 -26.98 18.17
N TYR A 415 -14.44 -25.93 18.51
CA TYR A 415 -15.63 -26.05 19.35
C TYR A 415 -16.68 -27.01 18.77
N VAL A 416 -16.91 -26.97 17.46
CA VAL A 416 -17.83 -27.89 16.76
C VAL A 416 -17.27 -29.32 16.75
N GLU A 417 -15.97 -29.52 16.52
CA GLU A 417 -15.31 -30.82 16.58
C GLU A 417 -15.40 -31.47 17.98
N GLN A 418 -15.40 -30.64 19.03
CA GLN A 418 -15.64 -31.07 20.41
C GLN A 418 -17.14 -31.25 20.75
N ASN A 419 -18.01 -31.40 19.75
CA ASN A 419 -19.46 -31.52 19.92
C ASN A 419 -20.08 -30.38 20.75
N ARG A 420 -19.49 -29.18 20.68
CA ARG A 420 -19.92 -27.99 21.41
C ARG A 420 -19.92 -28.15 22.95
N ALA A 421 -19.00 -28.95 23.48
CA ALA A 421 -18.82 -29.12 24.93
C ALA A 421 -18.64 -27.76 25.64
N ALA A 422 -19.27 -27.58 26.81
CA ALA A 422 -19.37 -26.27 27.47
C ALA A 422 -18.01 -25.63 27.82
N ASP A 423 -16.96 -26.44 28.00
CA ASP A 423 -15.59 -26.04 28.30
C ASP A 423 -14.71 -25.86 27.05
N ALA A 424 -15.13 -26.36 25.89
CA ALA A 424 -14.35 -26.33 24.65
C ALA A 424 -14.22 -24.92 24.01
N CYS A 425 -14.90 -23.91 24.54
CA CYS A 425 -14.80 -22.51 24.07
C CYS A 425 -14.19 -21.56 25.11
N SER A 426 -13.63 -22.05 26.22
CA SER A 426 -13.10 -21.15 27.26
C SER A 426 -11.71 -20.58 26.92
N PHE A 427 -10.75 -21.45 26.56
CA PHE A 427 -9.35 -21.08 26.33
C PHE A 427 -8.77 -20.17 27.44
N ALA A 428 -8.97 -20.57 28.69
CA ALA A 428 -8.61 -19.79 29.88
C ALA A 428 -9.20 -18.35 29.87
N GLY A 429 -10.41 -18.19 29.36
CA GLY A 429 -11.13 -16.92 29.24
C GLY A 429 -10.75 -16.08 28.03
N SER A 430 -9.95 -16.61 27.10
CA SER A 430 -9.58 -15.91 25.86
C SER A 430 -10.65 -16.05 24.75
N ALA A 431 -11.59 -16.97 24.91
CA ALA A 431 -12.73 -17.15 24.03
C ALA A 431 -14.04 -17.21 24.81
N THR A 432 -15.15 -16.96 24.12
CA THR A 432 -16.50 -16.95 24.68
C THR A 432 -17.52 -17.44 23.65
N VAL A 433 -18.63 -17.99 24.15
CA VAL A 433 -19.76 -18.38 23.31
C VAL A 433 -20.67 -17.18 23.07
N LYS A 434 -21.14 -17.00 21.84
CA LYS A 434 -22.19 -16.04 21.46
C LYS A 434 -23.35 -16.73 20.74
N SER A 435 -24.47 -16.03 20.61
CA SER A 435 -25.56 -16.44 19.72
C SER A 435 -25.12 -16.36 18.25
N VAL A 436 -25.55 -17.31 17.43
CA VAL A 436 -25.21 -17.36 16.00
C VAL A 436 -26.33 -16.81 15.12
N THR A 437 -25.95 -16.18 14.02
CA THR A 437 -26.85 -15.82 12.93
C THR A 437 -26.58 -16.77 11.77
N LYS A 438 -27.62 -17.42 11.25
CA LYS A 438 -27.49 -18.31 10.10
C LYS A 438 -27.28 -17.47 8.83
N ALA A 439 -26.19 -17.74 8.11
CA ALA A 439 -25.97 -17.16 6.79
C ALA A 439 -27.12 -17.50 5.82
N THR A 440 -27.47 -16.54 4.96
CA THR A 440 -28.50 -16.68 3.92
C THR A 440 -28.00 -16.08 2.60
N GLY A 441 -28.70 -16.34 1.50
CA GLY A 441 -28.38 -15.78 0.18
C GLY A 441 -26.95 -16.12 -0.27
N THR A 442 -26.27 -15.13 -0.87
CA THR A 442 -24.89 -15.25 -1.37
C THR A 442 -23.91 -15.75 -0.31
N CYS A 443 -24.00 -15.24 0.92
CA CYS A 443 -23.15 -15.69 2.01
C CYS A 443 -23.28 -17.20 2.30
N ALA A 444 -24.50 -17.73 2.28
CA ALA A 444 -24.70 -19.16 2.50
C ALA A 444 -24.06 -20.00 1.37
N THR A 445 -24.09 -19.49 0.14
CA THR A 445 -23.44 -20.14 -1.01
C THR A 445 -21.92 -20.07 -0.88
N GLN A 446 -21.35 -18.90 -0.63
CA GLN A 446 -19.90 -18.73 -0.47
C GLN A 446 -19.36 -19.55 0.71
N MET A 447 -20.02 -19.53 1.88
CA MET A 447 -19.61 -20.37 3.01
C MET A 447 -19.71 -21.87 2.71
N LYS A 448 -20.63 -22.29 1.84
CA LYS A 448 -20.72 -23.67 1.36
C LYS A 448 -19.56 -24.01 0.42
N GLU A 449 -19.17 -23.08 -0.46
CA GLU A 449 -17.99 -23.21 -1.33
C GLU A 449 -16.70 -23.31 -0.52
N ALA A 450 -16.53 -22.46 0.51
CA ALA A 450 -15.40 -22.51 1.44
C ALA A 450 -15.27 -23.89 2.12
N GLY A 451 -16.41 -24.53 2.39
CA GLY A 451 -16.51 -25.78 3.13
C GLY A 451 -16.19 -25.61 4.62
N THR A 452 -16.39 -26.68 5.39
CA THR A 452 -16.15 -26.67 6.85
C THR A 452 -14.66 -26.56 7.19
N ALA A 453 -13.78 -27.02 6.31
CA ALA A 453 -12.34 -26.86 6.46
C ALA A 453 -11.86 -25.44 6.10
N GLY A 454 -12.67 -24.67 5.36
CA GLY A 454 -12.30 -23.36 4.85
C GLY A 454 -11.28 -23.39 3.71
N THR A 455 -11.08 -24.54 3.06
CA THR A 455 -10.05 -24.73 2.00
C THR A 455 -10.63 -24.70 0.59
N GLY A 456 -11.95 -24.54 0.44
CA GLY A 456 -12.58 -24.46 -0.87
C GLY A 456 -12.39 -23.10 -1.53
N THR A 457 -12.42 -23.08 -2.86
CA THR A 457 -12.32 -21.85 -3.66
C THR A 457 -13.68 -21.19 -3.78
N ILE A 458 -13.76 -19.90 -3.45
CA ILE A 458 -14.97 -19.09 -3.62
C ILE A 458 -15.06 -18.65 -5.07
N THR A 459 -16.16 -19.00 -5.73
CA THR A 459 -16.43 -18.61 -7.12
C THR A 459 -17.70 -17.76 -7.25
N THR A 460 -18.57 -17.82 -6.25
CA THR A 460 -19.76 -16.98 -6.21
C THR A 460 -19.35 -15.53 -5.92
N GLU A 461 -19.57 -14.67 -6.90
CA GLU A 461 -19.37 -13.23 -6.74
C GLU A 461 -20.41 -12.63 -5.78
N ASN A 462 -19.95 -11.69 -4.97
CA ASN A 462 -20.82 -10.89 -4.15
C ASN A 462 -21.30 -9.67 -4.94
N THR A 463 -22.54 -9.70 -5.45
CA THR A 463 -23.14 -8.57 -6.19
C THR A 463 -23.60 -7.44 -5.26
N GLY A 464 -23.51 -7.65 -3.94
CA GLY A 464 -23.82 -6.65 -2.93
C GLY A 464 -22.59 -5.81 -2.62
N ILE A 465 -22.28 -4.83 -3.47
CA ILE A 465 -21.40 -3.74 -3.04
C ILE A 465 -22.05 -3.16 -1.78
N ALA A 466 -21.30 -3.02 -0.69
CA ALA A 466 -21.68 -2.24 0.46
C ALA A 466 -21.89 -0.78 0.02
N GLY A 467 -23.06 -0.51 -0.53
CA GLY A 467 -23.52 0.79 -0.99
C GLY A 467 -24.54 1.30 -0.01
N SER A 468 -24.16 2.34 0.71
CA SER A 468 -25.06 3.32 1.32
C SER A 468 -26.29 3.52 0.44
N GLY A 469 -27.45 3.15 0.97
CA GLY A 469 -28.71 3.21 0.25
C GLY A 469 -28.99 4.62 -0.26
N SER A 470 -29.03 4.78 -1.57
CA SER A 470 -29.66 5.93 -2.21
C SER A 470 -31.17 5.82 -2.01
N ALA A 471 -31.69 6.45 -0.96
CA ALA A 471 -33.11 6.69 -0.80
C ALA A 471 -33.45 8.05 -1.43
N SER A 472 -34.19 8.00 -2.53
CA SER A 472 -34.86 9.14 -3.15
C SER A 472 -35.75 9.88 -2.16
N SER A 473 -35.68 11.20 -2.21
CA SER A 473 -36.27 12.18 -1.31
C SER A 473 -37.81 12.22 -1.31
N THR A 474 -38.40 12.18 -0.11
CA THR A 474 -39.56 13.01 0.26
C THR A 474 -39.41 13.37 1.73
N GLY A 475 -39.38 14.66 2.03
CA GLY A 475 -38.91 15.19 3.30
C GLY A 475 -39.85 14.99 4.48
N SER A 476 -39.26 14.85 5.67
CA SER A 476 -39.64 15.62 6.85
C SER A 476 -38.49 15.59 7.86
N SER A 477 -38.25 16.72 8.51
CA SER A 477 -37.13 17.04 9.38
C SER A 477 -37.14 16.27 10.70
N THR A 478 -36.04 15.59 11.06
CA THR A 478 -35.61 15.39 12.46
C THR A 478 -34.10 15.11 12.54
N THR A 479 -33.50 15.68 13.58
CA THR A 479 -32.11 15.69 14.07
C THR A 479 -31.25 14.45 13.82
N SER A 480 -30.05 14.69 13.31
CA SER A 480 -28.94 13.77 13.07
C SER A 480 -28.24 13.29 14.35
N SER A 481 -28.11 11.97 14.51
CA SER A 481 -27.08 11.34 15.34
C SER A 481 -26.14 10.54 14.42
N SER A 482 -24.94 11.07 14.20
CA SER A 482 -23.86 10.41 13.49
C SER A 482 -23.36 9.20 14.29
N GLY A 483 -23.51 8.00 13.73
CA GLY A 483 -22.88 6.79 14.24
C GLY A 483 -21.37 6.86 14.05
N ALA A 484 -20.62 6.89 15.15
CA ALA A 484 -19.17 6.88 15.13
C ALA A 484 -18.66 5.50 14.70
N ILE A 485 -17.94 5.44 13.57
CA ILE A 485 -17.11 4.29 13.20
C ILE A 485 -15.85 4.39 14.06
N SER A 486 -15.69 3.47 15.01
CA SER A 486 -14.49 3.39 15.84
C SER A 486 -13.40 2.66 15.07
N MET A 487 -12.42 3.40 14.55
CA MET A 487 -11.18 2.80 14.03
C MET A 487 -10.35 2.30 15.21
N HIS A 488 -10.29 0.98 15.39
CA HIS A 488 -9.34 0.35 16.30
C HIS A 488 -8.00 0.16 15.59
N SER A 489 -6.92 0.62 16.23
CA SER A 489 -5.56 0.34 15.82
C SER A 489 -5.26 -1.16 16.00
N SER A 490 -5.24 -1.92 14.91
CA SER A 490 -4.76 -3.31 14.91
C SER A 490 -3.23 -3.34 14.88
N SER A 491 -2.66 -4.29 15.61
CA SER A 491 -1.26 -4.68 15.57
C SER A 491 -1.24 -6.07 14.95
N SER A 492 -0.63 -6.21 13.77
CA SER A 492 -0.48 -7.50 13.10
C SER A 492 0.64 -8.32 13.78
N PHE A 493 0.39 -9.62 13.99
CA PHE A 493 1.37 -10.58 14.52
C PHE A 493 1.37 -11.82 13.60
N GLY A 494 2.52 -12.11 13.01
CA GLY A 494 2.56 -12.88 11.78
C GLY A 494 2.70 -14.39 11.83
N SER A 495 2.43 -15.00 10.68
CA SER A 495 2.34 -16.43 10.41
C SER A 495 3.68 -17.18 10.48
N PHE A 496 4.80 -16.51 10.19
CA PHE A 496 6.15 -17.10 10.29
C PHE A 496 6.50 -17.49 11.73
N GLN A 497 5.96 -16.75 12.70
CA GLN A 497 6.11 -17.10 14.12
C GLN A 497 5.32 -18.38 14.42
N VAL A 498 4.12 -18.55 13.87
CA VAL A 498 3.31 -19.76 14.04
C VAL A 498 4.01 -20.99 13.43
N ALA A 499 4.57 -20.89 12.22
CA ALA A 499 5.33 -21.98 11.61
C ALA A 499 6.60 -22.34 12.39
N ALA A 500 7.36 -21.34 12.86
CA ALA A 500 8.53 -21.56 13.70
C ALA A 500 8.14 -22.14 15.08
N TYR A 501 7.00 -21.74 15.65
CA TYR A 501 6.48 -22.29 16.91
C TYR A 501 5.97 -23.72 16.73
N ILE A 502 5.34 -24.07 15.61
CA ILE A 502 4.93 -25.45 15.29
C ILE A 502 6.17 -26.34 15.16
N ALA A 503 7.22 -25.90 14.44
CA ALA A 503 8.47 -26.65 14.33
C ALA A 503 9.15 -26.85 15.70
N THR A 504 9.16 -25.81 16.54
CA THR A 504 9.74 -25.87 17.90
C THR A 504 8.91 -26.75 18.83
N ALA A 505 7.58 -26.72 18.73
CA ALA A 505 6.67 -27.55 19.50
C ALA A 505 6.75 -29.04 19.11
N LEU A 506 6.92 -29.34 17.81
CA LEU A 506 7.18 -30.69 17.31
C LEU A 506 8.52 -31.22 17.85
N LEU A 507 9.58 -30.40 17.84
CA LEU A 507 10.89 -30.78 18.39
C LEU A 507 10.85 -30.98 19.91
N ALA A 508 10.13 -30.14 20.65
CA ALA A 508 9.94 -30.29 22.08
C ALA A 508 9.09 -31.54 22.42
N GLY A 509 8.06 -31.83 21.62
CA GLY A 509 7.23 -33.03 21.77
C GLY A 509 8.02 -34.33 21.54
N VAL A 510 8.88 -34.36 20.53
CA VAL A 510 9.78 -35.50 20.27
C VAL A 510 10.82 -35.65 21.40
N GLY A 511 11.34 -34.54 21.94
CA GLY A 511 12.27 -34.54 23.07
C GLY A 511 11.67 -35.08 24.38
N MET A 512 10.38 -34.87 24.62
CA MET A 512 9.68 -35.41 25.80
C MET A 512 9.29 -36.89 25.68
N ILE A 513 9.31 -37.47 24.48
CA ILE A 513 9.08 -38.91 24.25
C ILE A 513 10.41 -39.70 24.32
N ALA A 514 11.55 -39.01 24.18
CA ALA A 514 12.89 -39.60 24.17
C ALA A 514 13.60 -39.57 25.55
N LEU A 515 12.94 -39.08 26.60
CA LEU A 515 13.34 -39.12 28.02
C LEU A 515 12.30 -39.95 28.80
#